data_AF-A0A969T9U2-F1
#
_entry.id   AF-A0A969T9U2-F1
#
_cell.length_a   1.000
_cell.length_b   1.000
_cell.length_c   1.000
_cell.angle_alpha   90.00
_cell.angle_beta   90.00
_cell.angle_gamma   90.00
#
_symmetry.space_group_name_H-M   'P 1'
#
loop_
_entity.id
_entity.type
_entity.pdbx_description
1 polymer ?
#
loop_
_entity_poly.entity_id
_entity_poly.type
_entity_poly.pdbx_seq_one_letter_code
_entity_poly.pdbx_strand_id
1 'polypeptide(L)'
;MKFKLNTNQYRDYLSIAPVPDGVYRPFWSVMIPNYNCTHYLVQTLKSVLEQDPGSEVMQIEVLDNCSTQDDPEAIVNEIGKGRVFFFFVSLKMSVCCEILILAFREREVIGYTSYTATI
;
A
#
# COMPACT_ATOMS: atom_id res chain seq x y z
N MET A 1 -3.96 25.84 19.07
CA MET A 1 -3.92 24.64 19.93
C MET A 1 -2.71 23.82 19.50
N LYS A 2 -1.62 23.79 20.28
CA LYS A 2 -0.40 23.01 19.94
C LYS A 2 -0.53 21.63 20.58
N PHE A 3 -0.74 20.59 19.78
CA PHE A 3 -0.63 19.21 20.26
C PHE A 3 0.86 18.89 20.46
N LYS A 4 1.32 18.83 21.72
CA LYS A 4 2.60 18.22 22.08
C LYS A 4 2.38 16.70 22.05
N LEU A 5 2.81 16.06 20.98
CA LEU A 5 2.84 14.59 20.92
C LEU A 5 4.00 14.10 21.80
N ASN A 6 3.70 13.26 22.78
CA ASN A 6 4.68 12.66 23.68
C ASN A 6 5.41 11.52 22.94
N THR A 7 6.73 11.61 22.82
CA THR A 7 7.55 10.69 22.02
C THR A 7 7.47 9.22 22.47
N ASN A 8 7.07 8.97 23.71
CA ASN A 8 6.87 7.61 24.23
C ASN A 8 5.60 6.92 23.69
N GLN A 9 4.59 7.67 23.22
CA GLN A 9 3.34 7.07 22.72
C GLN A 9 3.51 6.36 21.37
N TYR A 10 4.59 6.63 20.61
CA TYR A 10 4.86 6.01 19.31
C TYR A 10 5.65 4.71 19.38
N ARG A 11 6.30 4.38 20.51
CA ARG A 11 7.10 3.14 20.63
C ARG A 11 6.25 1.88 20.61
N ASP A 12 5.05 1.95 21.21
CA ASP A 12 4.18 0.78 21.32
C ASP A 12 3.51 0.42 19.98
N TYR A 13 3.37 1.39 19.06
CA TYR A 13 2.91 1.16 17.68
C TYR A 13 4.00 0.54 16.78
N LEU A 14 5.25 0.47 17.22
CA LEU A 14 6.37 -0.05 16.43
C LEU A 14 6.69 -1.53 16.69
N SER A 15 5.98 -2.18 17.62
CA SER A 15 6.16 -3.62 17.88
C SER A 15 5.24 -4.42 16.97
N ILE A 16 5.79 -4.89 15.86
CA ILE A 16 5.08 -5.77 14.93
C ILE A 16 5.49 -7.21 15.23
N ALA A 17 4.51 -8.07 15.47
CA ALA A 17 4.76 -9.48 15.75
C ALA A 17 5.38 -10.18 14.54
N PRO A 18 6.34 -11.10 14.74
CA PRO A 18 6.86 -11.92 13.65
C PRO A 18 5.74 -12.78 13.06
N VAL A 19 5.75 -12.92 11.74
CA VAL A 19 4.81 -13.82 11.06
C VAL A 19 5.13 -15.27 11.45
N PRO A 20 4.13 -16.09 11.82
CA PRO A 20 4.36 -17.49 12.20
C PRO A 20 5.03 -18.32 11.11
N ASP A 21 5.80 -19.33 11.52
CA ASP A 21 6.44 -20.28 10.61
C ASP A 21 5.39 -21.13 9.88
N GLY A 22 5.71 -21.52 8.65
CA GLY A 22 4.84 -22.38 7.82
C GLY A 22 3.66 -21.68 7.16
N VAL A 23 3.47 -20.38 7.38
CA VAL A 23 2.50 -19.56 6.64
C VAL A 23 3.06 -19.26 5.26
N TYR A 24 2.30 -19.62 4.23
CA TYR A 24 2.63 -19.31 2.84
C TYR A 24 2.69 -17.79 2.60
N ARG A 25 3.70 -17.35 1.84
CA ARG A 25 3.89 -15.94 1.46
C ARG A 25 4.32 -15.86 0.00
N PRO A 26 3.82 -14.89 -0.77
CA PRO A 26 4.37 -14.52 -2.06
C PRO A 26 5.87 -14.17 -1.92
N PHE A 27 6.60 -14.22 -3.02
CA PHE A 27 8.01 -13.88 -3.02
C PHE A 27 8.25 -12.38 -2.88
N TRP A 28 7.38 -11.53 -3.43
CA TRP A 28 7.38 -10.09 -3.16
C TRP A 28 5.97 -9.50 -3.19
N SER A 29 5.84 -8.29 -2.64
CA SER A 29 4.61 -7.51 -2.65
C SER A 29 4.80 -6.12 -3.23
N VAL A 30 3.86 -5.70 -4.06
CA VAL A 30 3.75 -4.34 -4.59
C VAL A 30 2.70 -3.59 -3.79
N MET A 31 3.11 -2.47 -3.20
CA MET A 31 2.24 -1.60 -2.42
C MET A 31 2.09 -0.27 -3.12
N ILE A 32 0.85 0.11 -3.42
CA ILE A 32 0.50 1.31 -4.16
C ILE A 32 -0.26 2.26 -3.22
N PRO A 33 0.43 3.21 -2.55
CA PRO A 33 -0.25 4.24 -1.79
C PRO A 33 -1.00 5.18 -2.72
N ASN A 34 -2.24 5.53 -2.37
CA ASN A 34 -3.12 6.40 -3.12
C ASN A 34 -3.74 7.48 -2.21
N TYR A 35 -3.76 8.71 -2.70
CA TYR A 35 -4.49 9.82 -2.11
C TYR A 35 -4.88 10.83 -3.19
N ASN A 36 -6.17 10.93 -3.53
CA ASN A 36 -6.72 11.85 -4.53
C ASN A 36 -5.95 11.86 -5.88
N CYS A 37 -5.39 10.72 -6.30
CA CYS A 37 -4.48 10.58 -7.46
C CYS A 37 -4.94 9.49 -8.44
N THR A 38 -6.24 9.40 -8.62
CA THR A 38 -6.97 8.37 -9.37
C THR A 38 -6.47 8.16 -10.81
N HIS A 39 -6.07 9.24 -11.49
CA HIS A 39 -5.51 9.15 -12.84
C HIS A 39 -4.19 8.35 -12.89
N TYR A 40 -3.28 8.58 -11.93
CA TYR A 40 -2.02 7.86 -11.86
C TYR A 40 -2.21 6.43 -11.35
N LEU A 41 -3.21 6.20 -10.49
CA LEU A 41 -3.56 4.86 -10.04
C LEU A 41 -3.87 3.93 -11.21
N VAL A 42 -4.62 4.40 -12.22
CA VAL A 42 -4.93 3.63 -13.44
C VAL A 42 -3.66 3.22 -14.18
N GLN A 43 -2.72 4.16 -14.37
CA GLN A 43 -1.47 3.89 -15.09
C GLN A 43 -0.58 2.92 -14.31
N THR A 44 -0.46 3.12 -13.00
CA THR A 44 0.33 2.24 -12.12
C THR A 44 -0.23 0.83 -12.12
N LEU A 45 -1.55 0.66 -11.98
CA LEU A 45 -2.18 -0.67 -11.97
C LEU A 45 -1.95 -1.43 -13.27
N LYS A 46 -2.08 -0.76 -14.43
CA LYS A 46 -1.81 -1.38 -15.73
C LYS A 46 -0.35 -1.85 -15.83
N SER A 47 0.60 -0.97 -15.48
CA SER A 47 2.03 -1.27 -15.53
C SER A 47 2.43 -2.43 -14.60
N VAL A 48 1.86 -2.48 -13.40
CA VAL A 48 2.12 -3.57 -12.43
C VAL A 48 1.51 -4.89 -12.91
N LEU A 49 0.27 -4.87 -13.39
CA LEU A 49 -0.42 -6.07 -13.86
C LEU A 49 0.20 -6.67 -15.13
N GLU A 50 0.78 -5.83 -16.01
CA GLU A 50 1.56 -6.31 -17.17
C GLU A 50 2.79 -7.13 -16.78
N GLN A 51 3.32 -6.90 -15.58
CA GLN A 51 4.50 -7.58 -15.04
C GLN A 51 4.16 -8.71 -14.07
N ASP A 52 2.86 -9.03 -13.89
CA ASP A 52 2.39 -9.96 -12.88
C ASP A 52 2.75 -11.42 -13.19
N PRO A 53 3.67 -12.06 -12.43
CA PRO A 53 4.00 -13.47 -12.57
C PRO A 53 2.91 -14.41 -12.02
N GLY A 54 1.87 -13.88 -11.37
CA GLY A 54 0.80 -14.61 -10.71
C GLY A 54 0.78 -14.42 -9.19
N SER A 55 -0.39 -14.70 -8.57
CA SER A 55 -0.64 -14.50 -7.13
C SER A 55 0.22 -15.35 -6.20
N GLU A 56 0.78 -16.44 -6.72
CA GLU A 56 1.68 -17.30 -5.95
C GLU A 56 3.09 -16.69 -5.79
N VAL A 57 3.46 -15.77 -6.67
CA VAL A 57 4.80 -15.16 -6.68
C VAL A 57 4.74 -13.70 -6.24
N MET A 58 3.69 -12.98 -6.64
CA MET A 58 3.54 -11.56 -6.38
C MET A 58 2.21 -11.25 -5.69
N GLN A 59 2.22 -10.34 -4.73
CA GLN A 59 1.00 -9.73 -4.18
C GLN A 59 0.94 -8.25 -4.56
N ILE A 60 -0.27 -7.71 -4.71
CA ILE A 60 -0.50 -6.32 -5.11
C ILE A 60 -1.59 -5.75 -4.21
N GLU A 61 -1.29 -4.64 -3.54
CA GLU A 61 -2.21 -3.97 -2.64
C GLU A 61 -2.22 -2.47 -2.89
N VAL A 62 -3.42 -1.89 -2.93
CA VAL A 62 -3.63 -0.44 -2.99
C VAL A 62 -4.08 0.03 -1.61
N LEU A 63 -3.41 1.06 -1.10
CA LEU A 63 -3.72 1.68 0.18
C LEU A 63 -4.25 3.07 -0.05
N ASP A 64 -5.53 3.29 0.26
CA ASP A 64 -6.14 4.61 0.14
C ASP A 64 -6.08 5.37 1.47
N ASN A 65 -5.39 6.51 1.49
CA ASN A 65 -5.21 7.36 2.67
C ASN A 65 -6.35 8.37 2.81
N CYS A 66 -7.59 7.89 2.91
CA CYS A 66 -8.76 8.75 3.07
C CYS A 66 -8.89 9.76 1.92
N SER A 67 -8.87 9.25 0.67
CA SER A 67 -9.20 10.07 -0.49
C SER A 67 -10.61 10.65 -0.33
N THR A 68 -10.73 11.94 -0.61
CA THR A 68 -12.00 12.69 -0.53
C THR A 68 -12.57 12.99 -1.91
N GLN A 69 -11.86 12.59 -2.95
CA GLN A 69 -12.20 12.80 -4.35
C GLN A 69 -12.12 11.45 -5.07
N ASP A 70 -12.98 11.28 -6.09
CA ASP A 70 -13.11 10.08 -6.91
C ASP A 70 -13.52 8.81 -6.13
N ASP A 71 -13.49 7.66 -6.82
CA ASP A 71 -13.74 6.33 -6.26
C ASP A 71 -12.56 5.39 -6.63
N PRO A 72 -11.49 5.39 -5.82
CA PRO A 72 -10.32 4.55 -6.09
C PRO A 72 -10.64 3.06 -5.99
N GLU A 73 -11.59 2.66 -5.13
CA GLU A 73 -11.99 1.26 -4.99
C GLU A 73 -12.64 0.74 -6.27
N ALA A 74 -13.54 1.52 -6.89
CA ALA A 74 -14.13 1.16 -8.17
C ALA A 74 -13.07 0.94 -9.26
N ILE A 75 -12.03 1.76 -9.31
CA ILE A 75 -10.94 1.60 -10.28
C ILE A 75 -10.11 0.35 -10.02
N VAL A 76 -9.78 0.07 -8.76
CA VAL A 76 -9.09 -1.18 -8.41
C VAL A 76 -9.93 -2.38 -8.79
N ASN A 77 -11.25 -2.34 -8.57
CA ASN A 77 -12.14 -3.42 -8.96
C ASN A 77 -12.22 -3.60 -10.48
N GLU A 78 -12.33 -2.51 -11.24
CA GLU A 78 -12.44 -2.53 -12.70
C GLU A 78 -11.15 -3.06 -13.37
N ILE A 79 -9.99 -2.55 -12.95
CA ILE A 79 -8.70 -2.87 -13.57
C ILE A 79 -8.11 -4.15 -12.97
N GLY A 80 -8.16 -4.27 -11.65
CA GLY A 80 -7.56 -5.39 -10.91
C GLY A 80 -8.35 -6.68 -11.04
N LYS A 81 -9.67 -6.66 -11.27
CA LYS A 81 -10.49 -7.87 -11.53
C LYS A 81 -10.27 -9.00 -10.49
N GLY A 82 -10.14 -8.61 -9.22
CA GLY A 82 -9.88 -9.53 -8.10
C GLY A 82 -8.41 -9.90 -7.90
N ARG A 83 -7.48 -9.42 -8.74
CA ARG A 83 -6.04 -9.64 -8.60
C ARG A 83 -5.37 -8.70 -7.59
N VAL A 84 -5.95 -7.51 -7.40
CA VAL A 84 -5.41 -6.43 -6.58
C VAL A 84 -6.31 -6.25 -5.36
N PHE A 85 -5.71 -6.21 -4.17
CA PHE A 85 -6.44 -5.94 -2.93
C PHE A 85 -6.51 -4.44 -2.67
N PHE A 86 -7.63 -3.97 -2.11
CA PHE A 86 -7.84 -2.58 -1.76
C PHE A 86 -8.05 -2.44 -0.26
N PHE A 87 -7.37 -1.48 0.35
CA PHE A 87 -7.48 -1.17 1.78
C PHE A 87 -7.70 0.33 1.96
N PHE A 88 -8.80 0.68 2.62
CA PHE A 88 -9.09 2.05 3.01
C PHE A 88 -8.60 2.34 4.44
N VAL A 89 -7.78 3.38 4.60
CA VAL A 89 -7.24 3.81 5.89
C VAL A 89 -7.91 5.11 6.31
N SER A 90 -8.67 5.07 7.42
CA SER A 90 -9.49 6.19 7.90
C SER A 90 -8.73 7.23 8.74
N LEU A 91 -7.49 6.95 9.12
CA LEU A 91 -6.61 7.87 9.85
C LEU A 91 -5.59 8.44 8.88
N LYS A 92 -5.49 9.78 8.79
CA LYS A 92 -4.45 10.47 8.01
C LYS A 92 -3.08 10.11 8.56
N MET A 93 -2.50 9.07 8.01
CA MET A 93 -1.19 8.58 8.38
C MET A 93 -0.18 9.22 7.42
N SER A 94 1.01 9.56 7.93
CA SER A 94 2.11 9.96 7.05
C SER A 94 2.50 8.78 6.16
N VAL A 95 2.90 9.01 4.91
CA VAL A 95 3.32 8.00 3.92
C VAL A 95 4.39 7.05 4.48
N CYS A 96 5.26 7.54 5.36
CA CYS A 96 6.27 6.72 6.05
C CYS A 96 5.66 5.67 7.00
N CYS A 97 4.48 5.91 7.55
CA CYS A 97 3.79 4.97 8.44
C CYS A 97 2.95 3.93 7.66
N GLU A 98 2.43 4.27 6.48
CA GLU A 98 1.72 3.34 5.59
C GLU A 98 2.68 2.27 5.06
N ILE A 99 3.86 2.72 4.60
CA ILE A 99 4.94 1.83 4.21
C ILE A 99 5.35 0.96 5.41
N LEU A 100 5.43 1.50 6.63
CA LEU A 100 5.88 0.74 7.81
C LEU A 100 4.89 -0.33 8.30
N ILE A 101 3.58 -0.10 8.20
CA ILE A 101 2.56 -1.05 8.71
C ILE A 101 2.43 -2.30 7.81
N LEU A 102 2.71 -2.19 6.51
CA LEU A 102 2.61 -3.33 5.58
C LEU A 102 3.96 -3.85 5.06
N ALA A 103 5.04 -3.04 5.05
CA ALA A 103 6.40 -3.52 4.79
C ALA A 103 6.85 -4.61 5.77
N PHE A 104 6.26 -4.66 6.96
CA PHE A 104 6.61 -5.66 7.96
C PHE A 104 5.81 -6.96 7.84
N ARG A 105 4.76 -7.01 7.01
CA ARG A 105 4.10 -8.28 6.65
C ARG A 105 4.96 -9.09 5.67
N GLU A 106 5.85 -8.43 4.92
CA GLU A 106 6.62 -9.02 3.81
C GLU A 106 8.10 -8.64 3.94
N ARG A 107 8.91 -9.53 4.55
CA ARG A 107 10.37 -9.37 4.52
C ARG A 107 10.89 -9.75 3.13
N GLU A 108 10.86 -8.80 2.20
CA GLU A 108 11.86 -8.48 1.16
C GLU A 108 11.23 -7.91 -0.13
N VAL A 109 11.89 -6.85 -0.63
CA VAL A 109 11.67 -6.09 -1.88
C VAL A 109 10.28 -5.46 -2.06
N ILE A 110 10.16 -4.21 -1.59
CA ILE A 110 9.13 -3.29 -2.07
C ILE A 110 9.66 -2.65 -3.35
N GLY A 111 9.09 -3.01 -4.49
CA GLY A 111 9.30 -2.26 -5.73
C GLY A 111 8.63 -0.89 -5.62
N TYR A 112 9.41 0.18 -5.47
CA TYR A 112 8.88 1.55 -5.52
C TYR A 112 8.92 2.06 -6.96
N THR A 113 7.76 2.37 -7.53
CA THR A 113 7.68 3.16 -8.76
C THR A 113 7.17 4.56 -8.43
N SER A 114 8.09 5.51 -8.29
CA SER A 114 7.72 6.94 -8.31
C SER A 114 7.66 7.40 -9.75
N TYR A 115 6.49 7.82 -10.21
CA TYR A 115 6.41 8.77 -11.30
C TYR A 115 6.56 10.18 -10.72
N THR A 116 7.76 10.76 -10.87
CA THR A 116 7.90 12.21 -10.77
C THR A 116 7.40 12.80 -12.08
N ALA A 117 6.17 13.31 -12.10
CA ALA A 117 5.72 14.18 -13.18
C ALA A 117 6.52 15.48 -13.07
N THR A 118 7.50 15.68 -13.95
CA THR A 118 8.14 16.97 -14.14
C THR A 118 7.11 17.89 -14.79
N ILE A 119 6.76 18.97 -14.08
CA ILE A 119 5.97 20.10 -14.58
C ILE A 119 6.79 20.87 -15.61
#